data_AF-A0A0Q4DJT3-F1
#
_entry.id   AF-A0A0Q4DJT3-F1
#
_cell.length_a   1.000
_cell.length_b   1.000
_cell.length_c   1.000
_cell.angle_alpha   90.00
_cell.angle_beta   90.00
_cell.angle_gamma   90.00
#
_symmetry.space_group_name_H-M   'P 1'
#
loop_
_entity.id
_entity.type
_entity.pdbx_description
1 polymer ?
#
loop_
_entity_poly.entity_id
_entity_poly.type
_entity_poly.pdbx_seq_one_letter_code
_entity_poly.pdbx_strand_id
1 'polypeptide(L)'
;MKRVSLILLTGLAGSGCSQPATTKTQAETIEAIAVRCDLPKGTMTLTGPDELRFQPPADAKYESVDCALGELKKLKFPMKMGFVGNEAIAPETK
;
A
#
# COMPACT_ATOMS: atom_id res chain seq x y z
N MET A 1 61.04 -3.50 41.46
CA MET A 1 60.81 -4.27 40.22
C MET A 1 59.60 -5.15 40.49
N LYS A 2 58.49 -5.24 39.76
CA LYS A 2 58.10 -4.95 38.38
C LYS A 2 56.61 -4.56 38.39
N ARG A 3 56.23 -3.58 37.56
CA ARG A 3 54.83 -3.19 37.30
C ARG A 3 54.19 -4.27 36.42
N VAL A 4 52.97 -4.71 36.74
CA VAL A 4 52.15 -5.51 35.83
C VAL A 4 50.92 -4.68 35.48
N SER A 5 51.00 -4.06 34.30
CA SER A 5 49.84 -3.51 33.59
C SER A 5 48.96 -4.66 33.14
N LEU A 6 47.66 -4.58 33.42
CA LEU A 6 46.65 -5.32 32.66
C LEU A 6 45.64 -4.32 32.14
N ILE A 7 45.76 -4.02 30.85
CA ILE A 7 44.86 -3.16 30.08
C ILE A 7 43.63 -3.99 29.74
N LEU A 8 42.46 -3.64 30.26
CA LEU A 8 41.19 -4.22 29.84
C LEU A 8 40.60 -3.34 28.73
N LEU A 9 40.70 -3.84 27.50
CA LEU A 9 40.15 -3.24 26.28
C LEU A 9 38.69 -3.70 26.09
N THR A 10 37.96 -2.93 25.28
CA THR A 10 36.69 -3.25 24.58
C THR A 10 35.39 -3.24 25.38
N GLY A 11 34.79 -2.05 25.52
CA GLY A 11 33.34 -1.89 25.53
C GLY A 11 32.85 -1.71 24.09
N LEU A 12 32.19 -2.73 23.54
CA LEU A 12 31.42 -2.61 22.30
C LEU A 12 30.21 -1.71 22.56
N ALA A 13 30.27 -0.45 22.13
CA ALA A 13 29.07 0.36 21.96
C ALA A 13 28.33 -0.18 20.73
N GLY A 14 27.34 -1.04 20.98
CA GLY A 14 26.37 -1.45 19.97
C GLY A 14 25.52 -0.26 19.58
N SER A 15 25.97 0.51 18.59
CA SER A 15 25.16 1.49 17.87
C SER A 15 24.12 0.73 17.05
N GLY A 16 23.06 0.27 17.72
CA GLY A 16 21.85 -0.21 17.06
C GLY A 16 21.24 0.94 16.28
N CYS A 17 21.63 1.09 15.02
CA CYS A 17 20.87 1.85 14.05
C CYS A 17 19.50 1.17 13.96
N SER A 18 18.53 1.68 14.72
CA SER A 18 17.12 1.44 14.47
C SER A 18 16.84 2.03 13.10
N GLN A 19 16.92 1.21 12.05
CA GLN A 19 16.46 1.64 10.74
C GLN A 19 14.99 2.02 10.89
N PRO A 20 14.58 3.24 10.51
CA PRO A 20 13.17 3.59 10.52
C PRO A 20 12.47 2.62 9.59
N ALA A 21 11.57 1.80 10.12
CA ALA A 21 10.70 0.97 9.32
C ALA A 21 9.85 1.93 8.47
N THR A 22 10.22 2.09 7.19
CA THR A 22 9.50 2.93 6.25
C THR A 22 8.10 2.35 6.09
N THR A 23 7.15 2.87 6.86
CA THR A 23 5.77 2.42 6.81
C THR A 23 5.19 2.99 5.53
N LYS A 24 5.02 2.14 4.51
CA LYS A 24 4.37 2.55 3.26
C LYS A 24 2.98 3.07 3.59
N THR A 25 2.64 4.22 3.03
CA THR A 25 1.30 4.79 3.13
C THR A 25 0.28 3.89 2.40
N GLN A 26 -1.00 4.05 2.74
CA GLN A 26 -2.08 3.32 2.08
C GLN A 26 -2.12 3.62 0.57
N ALA A 27 -1.91 4.90 0.20
CA ALA A 27 -1.86 5.32 -1.19
C ALA A 27 -0.71 4.65 -1.97
N GLU A 28 0.49 4.60 -1.41
CA GLU A 28 1.64 3.91 -2.02
C GLU A 28 1.39 2.40 -2.16
N THR A 29 0.68 1.80 -1.20
CA THR A 29 0.33 0.37 -1.26
C THR A 29 -0.66 0.09 -2.39
N ILE A 30 -1.66 0.95 -2.56
CA ILE A 30 -2.67 0.84 -3.63
C ILE A 30 -2.04 1.09 -5.00
N GLU A 31 -1.17 2.10 -5.12
CA GLU A 31 -0.44 2.35 -6.38
C GLU A 31 0.45 1.15 -6.75
N ALA A 32 1.10 0.51 -5.77
CA ALA A 32 1.88 -0.69 -6.00
C ALA A 32 1.03 -1.89 -6.49
N ILE A 33 -0.23 -1.99 -6.07
CA ILE A 33 -1.17 -3.00 -6.59
C ILE A 33 -1.51 -2.72 -8.05
N ALA A 34 -1.83 -1.47 -8.38
CA ALA A 34 -2.13 -1.09 -9.78
C ALA A 34 -0.98 -1.47 -10.71
N VAL A 35 0.26 -1.14 -10.34
CA VAL A 35 1.46 -1.49 -11.11
C VAL A 35 1.63 -3.02 -11.23
N ARG A 36 1.43 -3.76 -10.13
CA ARG A 36 1.56 -5.23 -10.14
C ARG A 36 0.56 -5.91 -11.05
N CYS A 37 -0.65 -5.39 -11.13
CA CYS A 37 -1.74 -5.94 -11.93
C CYS A 37 -1.82 -5.34 -13.34
N ASP A 38 -0.75 -4.71 -13.82
CA ASP A 38 -0.66 -4.13 -15.17
C ASP A 38 -1.76 -3.09 -15.46
N LEU A 39 -2.08 -2.28 -14.45
CA LEU A 39 -3.01 -1.16 -14.56
C LEU A 39 -2.26 0.16 -14.56
N PRO A 40 -2.66 1.13 -15.41
CA PRO A 40 -2.01 2.43 -15.45
C PRO A 40 -2.21 3.20 -14.14
N LYS A 41 -1.27 4.10 -13.85
CA LYS A 41 -1.39 5.01 -12.72
C LYS A 41 -2.67 5.83 -12.81
N GLY A 42 -3.27 6.16 -11.66
CA GLY A 42 -4.53 6.90 -11.59
C GLY A 42 -5.78 6.03 -11.74
N THR A 43 -5.64 4.77 -12.15
CA THR A 43 -6.75 3.79 -12.16
C THR A 43 -7.37 3.59 -10.77
N MET A 44 -6.58 3.78 -9.71
CA MET A 44 -7.01 3.67 -8.32
C MET A 44 -6.66 4.95 -7.58
N THR A 45 -7.65 5.56 -6.95
CA THR A 45 -7.48 6.81 -6.19
C THR A 45 -8.22 6.72 -4.86
N LEU A 46 -7.52 7.01 -3.76
CA LEU A 46 -8.17 7.19 -2.46
C LEU A 46 -8.81 8.58 -2.39
N THR A 47 -10.11 8.63 -2.17
CA THR A 47 -10.86 9.88 -1.97
C THR A 47 -11.27 10.01 -0.51
N GLY A 48 -10.41 10.58 0.31
CA GLY A 48 -10.64 10.67 1.75
C GLY A 48 -10.09 9.45 2.51
N PRO A 49 -10.58 9.19 3.74
CA PRO A 49 -9.93 8.23 4.64
C PRO A 49 -10.23 6.76 4.32
N ASP A 50 -11.37 6.45 3.69
CA ASP A 50 -11.88 5.09 3.53
C ASP A 50 -12.52 4.79 2.17
N GLU A 51 -12.52 5.73 1.23
CA GLU A 51 -13.14 5.54 -0.09
C GLU A 51 -12.07 5.30 -1.16
N LEU A 52 -12.16 4.17 -1.86
CA LEU A 52 -11.31 3.84 -2.99
C LEU A 52 -12.12 3.90 -4.27
N ARG A 53 -11.78 4.87 -5.13
CA ARG A 53 -12.30 4.94 -6.49
C ARG A 53 -11.46 4.09 -7.40
N PHE A 54 -12.09 3.10 -8.03
CA PHE A 54 -11.47 2.21 -9.00
C PHE A 54 -12.07 2.42 -10.38
N GLN A 55 -11.25 2.92 -11.31
CA GLN A 55 -11.66 3.26 -12.67
C GLN A 55 -10.63 2.74 -13.68
N PRO A 56 -10.70 1.44 -14.04
CA PRO A 56 -9.88 0.87 -15.11
C PRO A 56 -10.14 1.58 -16.45
N PRO A 57 -9.16 1.61 -17.37
CA PRO A 57 -9.41 2.04 -18.74
C PRO A 57 -10.39 1.07 -19.43
N ALA A 58 -11.11 1.54 -20.44
CA ALA A 58 -12.17 0.77 -21.09
C ALA A 58 -11.67 -0.48 -21.84
N ASP A 59 -10.39 -0.49 -22.21
CA ASP A 59 -9.67 -1.59 -22.85
C ASP A 59 -8.86 -2.44 -21.85
N ALA A 60 -9.02 -2.22 -20.54
CA ALA A 60 -8.37 -3.03 -19.53
C ALA A 60 -8.72 -4.51 -19.70
N LYS A 61 -7.69 -5.35 -19.65
CA LYS A 61 -7.88 -6.80 -19.62
C LYS A 61 -8.63 -7.20 -18.36
N TYR A 62 -9.54 -8.17 -18.50
CA TYR A 62 -10.30 -8.69 -17.37
C TYR A 62 -9.39 -9.22 -16.27
N GLU A 63 -8.30 -9.90 -16.63
CA GLU A 63 -7.33 -10.50 -15.71
C GLU A 63 -6.61 -9.43 -14.87
N SER A 64 -6.32 -8.27 -15.44
CA SER A 64 -5.72 -7.13 -14.74
C SER A 64 -6.68 -6.57 -13.68
N VAL A 65 -7.96 -6.46 -14.03
CA VAL A 65 -9.02 -6.01 -13.10
C VAL A 65 -9.25 -7.03 -11.99
N ASP A 66 -9.31 -8.32 -12.31
CA ASP A 66 -9.49 -9.40 -11.34
C ASP A 66 -8.30 -9.50 -10.37
N CYS A 67 -7.06 -9.41 -10.88
CA CYS A 67 -5.85 -9.33 -10.08
C CYS A 67 -5.94 -8.20 -9.06
N ALA A 68 -6.30 -7.00 -9.52
CA ALA A 68 -6.39 -5.81 -8.70
C ALA A 68 -7.40 -5.98 -7.56
N LEU A 69 -8.62 -6.44 -7.88
CA LEU A 69 -9.66 -6.69 -6.88
C LEU A 69 -9.26 -7.78 -5.89
N GLY A 70 -8.58 -8.83 -6.37
CA GLY A 70 -8.05 -9.90 -5.53
C GLY A 70 -7.00 -9.40 -4.53
N GLU A 71 -6.09 -8.53 -4.96
CA GLU A 71 -5.09 -7.90 -4.08
C GLU A 71 -5.72 -6.91 -3.10
N LEU A 72 -6.66 -6.08 -3.55
CA LEU A 72 -7.38 -5.13 -2.69
C LEU A 72 -8.16 -5.84 -1.56
N LYS A 73 -8.79 -6.99 -1.85
CA LYS A 73 -9.47 -7.82 -0.84
C LYS A 73 -8.54 -8.38 0.24
N LYS A 74 -7.24 -8.55 -0.06
CA LYS A 74 -6.25 -9.01 0.94
C LYS A 74 -5.86 -7.92 1.91
N LEU A 75 -6.08 -6.66 1.54
CA LEU A 75 -5.85 -5.53 2.42
C LEU A 75 -6.92 -5.54 3.52
N LYS A 76 -6.49 -5.46 4.78
CA LYS A 76 -7.39 -5.36 5.94
C LYS A 76 -7.85 -3.91 6.20
N PHE A 77 -7.84 -3.06 5.18
CA PHE A 77 -8.26 -1.68 5.32
C PHE A 77 -9.79 -1.59 5.26
N PRO A 78 -10.44 -0.81 6.13
CA PRO A 78 -11.86 -0.52 5.99
C PRO A 78 -12.04 0.38 4.76
N MET A 79 -12.19 -0.22 3.58
CA MET A 79 -12.40 0.50 2.33
C MET A 79 -13.83 0.29 1.84
N LYS A 80 -14.55 1.38 1.59
CA LYS A 80 -15.77 1.37 0.78
C LYS A 80 -15.35 1.29 -0.68
N MET A 81 -15.57 0.13 -1.29
CA MET A 81 -15.30 -0.09 -2.71
C MET A 81 -16.61 0.00 -3.49
N GLY A 82 -16.65 0.88 -4.49
CA GLY A 82 -17.76 1.02 -5.43
C GLY A 82 -17.26 1.03 -6.87
N PHE A 83 -18.03 0.45 -7.78
CA PHE A 83 -17.77 0.57 -9.22
C PHE A 83 -18.44 1.83 -9.75
N VAL A 84 -17.64 2.83 -10.11
CA VAL A 84 -18.13 4.07 -10.71
C VAL A 84 -18.65 3.77 -12.12
N GLY A 85 -19.91 4.11 -12.42
CA GLY A 85 -20.52 3.93 -13.76
C GLY A 85 -21.55 2.80 -13.89
N ASN A 86 -21.75 2.00 -12.83
CA ASN A 86 -22.84 1.01 -12.74
C ASN A 86 -23.81 1.35 -11.59
N GLU A 87 -23.83 2.61 -11.19
CA GLU A 87 -24.74 3.12 -10.18
C GLU A 87 -26.11 3.17 -10.84
N ALA A 88 -26.99 2.23 -10.46
CA ALA A 88 -28.37 2.25 -10.92
C ALA A 88 -28.95 3.63 -10.62
N ILE A 89 -29.18 4.43 -11.67
CA ILE A 89 -30.01 5.62 -11.58
C ILE A 89 -31.34 5.09 -11.05
N ALA A 90 -31.65 5.36 -9.79
CA ALA A 90 -32.98 5.08 -9.29
C ALA A 90 -33.96 5.76 -10.24
N PRO A 91 -34.98 5.06 -10.78
CA PRO A 91 -35.95 5.70 -11.66
C PRO A 91 -36.51 6.89 -10.90
N GLU A 92 -36.36 8.10 -11.46
CA GLU A 92 -36.79 9.31 -10.79
C GLU A 92 -38.26 9.16 -10.42
N THR A 93 -38.54 9.14 -9.11
CA THR A 93 -39.91 9.14 -8.62
C THR A 93 -40.51 10.53 -8.85
N LYS A 94 -41.18 10.64 -9.99
CA LYS A 94 -42.36 11.46 -10.28
C LYS A 94 -42.20 12.96 -10.49
#